data_AF-A0A7C1FYQ5-F1
#
_entry.id   AF-A0A7C1FYQ5-F1
#
_cell.length_a   1.000
_cell.length_b   1.000
_cell.length_c   1.000
_cell.angle_alpha   90.00
_cell.angle_beta   90.00
_cell.angle_gamma   90.00
#
_symmetry.space_group_name_H-M   'P 1'
#
loop_
_entity.id
_entity.type
_entity.pdbx_description
1 polymer ?
#
loop_
_entity_poly.entity_id
_entity_poly.type
_entity_poly.pdbx_seq_one_letter_code
_entity_poly.pdbx_strand_id
1 'polypeptide(L)'
;MSFLKRFFKNAYREGSLPAGASSFEHLSEEELEAHLGVARYGDFLLTDAVRPSYNLQVVPRQGYRHDCYHDEQSRTRVPVIMASVSSPLLFEVFMELLEPLGMVV
;
A
#
# COMPACT_ATOMS: atom_id res chain seq x y z
N MET A 1 -9.86 8.25 23.50
CA MET A 1 -10.54 7.77 22.29
C MET A 1 -10.71 8.87 21.24
N SER A 2 -9.61 9.39 20.64
CA SER A 2 -9.64 10.47 19.61
C SER A 2 -8.69 10.19 18.43
N PHE A 3 -8.02 9.04 18.46
CA PHE A 3 -6.96 8.68 17.53
C PHE A 3 -7.50 8.20 16.18
N LEU A 4 -8.56 7.39 16.19
CA LEU A 4 -9.15 6.79 14.99
C LEU A 4 -9.86 7.81 14.08
N LYS A 5 -10.52 8.84 14.63
CA LYS A 5 -11.14 9.92 13.83
C LYS A 5 -10.11 10.73 13.03
N ARG A 6 -8.84 10.79 13.46
CA ARG A 6 -7.77 11.47 12.71
C ARG A 6 -7.30 10.68 11.49
N PHE A 7 -7.35 9.34 11.52
CA PHE A 7 -6.90 8.50 10.41
C PHE A 7 -7.70 8.74 9.12
N PHE A 8 -9.02 8.87 9.24
CA PHE A 8 -9.90 9.15 8.11
C PHE A 8 -9.60 10.50 7.42
N LYS A 9 -9.03 11.47 8.15
CA LYS A 9 -8.70 12.79 7.59
C LYS A 9 -7.39 12.78 6.79
N ASN A 10 -6.48 11.85 7.08
CA ASN A 10 -5.13 11.78 6.50
C ASN A 10 -5.01 10.83 5.29
N ALA A 11 -6.00 9.98 5.02
CA ALA A 11 -5.99 9.08 3.85
C ALA A 11 -6.16 9.80 2.50
N TYR A 12 -6.47 11.10 2.53
CA TYR A 12 -6.55 11.95 1.35
C TYR A 12 -5.17 12.50 0.99
N ARG A 13 -4.51 11.91 -0.02
CA ARG A 13 -3.33 12.49 -0.69
C ARG A 13 -3.71 12.93 -2.10
N GLU A 14 -3.21 14.11 -2.49
CA GLU A 14 -3.49 14.80 -3.76
C GLU A 14 -3.28 13.89 -4.98
N GLY A 15 -4.31 13.79 -5.84
CA GLY A 15 -4.18 13.22 -7.18
C GLY A 15 -5.44 12.54 -7.73
N SER A 16 -6.28 11.91 -6.90
CA SER A 16 -7.55 11.34 -7.37
C SER A 16 -8.52 11.06 -6.21
N LEU A 17 -9.57 11.85 -6.11
CA LEU A 17 -10.76 11.50 -5.34
C LEU A 17 -11.67 10.64 -6.23
N PRO A 18 -11.93 9.35 -5.96
CA PRO A 18 -13.19 8.80 -6.42
C PRO A 18 -14.28 9.48 -5.57
N ALA A 19 -15.18 10.18 -6.25
CA ALA A 19 -16.41 10.67 -5.65
C ALA A 19 -17.27 9.45 -5.26
N GLY A 20 -17.14 9.02 -4.01
CA GLY A 20 -17.93 7.96 -3.40
C GLY A 20 -17.68 7.98 -1.90
N ALA A 21 -18.75 7.87 -1.11
CA ALA A 21 -18.66 7.73 0.34
C ALA A 21 -17.58 6.70 0.70
N SER A 22 -16.72 7.02 1.66
CA SER A 22 -15.69 6.09 2.11
C SER A 22 -16.37 4.80 2.57
N SER A 23 -15.83 3.63 2.20
CA SER A 23 -16.39 2.33 2.60
C SER A 23 -16.41 2.10 4.12
N PHE A 24 -15.85 3.03 4.89
CA PHE A 24 -15.79 3.03 6.35
C PHE A 24 -16.85 3.92 7.02
N GLU A 25 -17.62 4.74 6.27
CA GLU A 25 -18.52 5.76 6.86
C GLU A 25 -19.66 5.21 7.71
N HIS A 26 -20.04 3.94 7.52
CA HIS A 26 -21.21 3.33 8.17
C HIS A 26 -20.88 2.08 8.99
N LEU A 27 -19.60 1.87 9.32
CA LEU A 27 -19.17 0.71 10.10
C LEU A 27 -19.36 0.95 11.59
N SER A 28 -19.81 -0.08 12.29
CA SER A 28 -19.72 -0.13 13.75
C SER A 28 -18.26 -0.23 14.21
N GLU A 29 -18.01 0.02 15.49
CA GLU A 29 -16.67 -0.13 16.07
C GLU A 29 -16.22 -1.60 16.01
N GLU A 30 -17.14 -2.53 16.27
CA GLU A 30 -16.88 -3.97 16.18
C GLU A 30 -16.55 -4.42 14.75
N GLU A 31 -17.26 -3.91 13.73
CA GLU A 31 -16.98 -4.20 12.33
C GLU A 31 -15.61 -3.65 11.89
N LEU A 32 -15.26 -2.45 12.36
CA LEU A 32 -13.97 -1.85 12.09
C LEU A 32 -12.82 -2.62 12.74
N GLU A 33 -12.95 -3.00 14.01
CA GLU A 33 -11.95 -3.80 14.73
C GLU A 33 -11.75 -5.17 14.06
N ALA A 34 -12.84 -5.84 13.69
CA ALA A 34 -12.79 -7.09 12.96
C ALA A 34 -12.02 -6.95 11.63
N HIS A 35 -12.30 -5.89 10.86
CA HIS A 35 -11.57 -5.60 9.62
C HIS A 35 -10.08 -5.34 9.84
N LEU A 36 -9.73 -4.54 10.85
CA LEU A 36 -8.34 -4.21 11.17
C LEU A 36 -7.52 -5.43 11.63
N GLY A 37 -8.20 -6.47 12.14
CA GLY A 37 -7.60 -7.76 12.49
C GLY A 37 -7.30 -8.67 11.30
N VAL A 38 -7.83 -8.38 10.11
CA VAL A 38 -7.59 -9.20 8.90
C VAL A 38 -6.25 -8.81 8.25
N ALA A 39 -5.24 -9.65 8.44
CA ALA A 39 -3.92 -9.47 7.85
C ALA A 39 -3.65 -10.32 6.59
N ARG A 40 -4.48 -11.34 6.31
CA ARG A 40 -4.24 -12.33 5.25
C ARG A 40 -5.34 -12.31 4.20
N TYR A 41 -4.94 -12.23 2.94
CA TYR A 41 -5.82 -12.24 1.76
C TYR A 41 -5.35 -13.34 0.81
N GLY A 42 -5.96 -14.53 0.92
CA GLY A 42 -5.44 -15.73 0.26
C GLY A 42 -4.01 -16.03 0.71
N ASP A 43 -3.08 -16.09 -0.23
CA ASP A 43 -1.65 -16.33 0.03
C ASP A 43 -0.88 -15.05 0.37
N PHE A 44 -1.51 -13.87 0.30
CA PHE A 44 -0.87 -12.59 0.58
C PHE A 44 -0.98 -12.23 2.06
N LEU A 45 0.15 -11.96 2.72
CA LEU A 45 0.20 -11.44 4.09
C LEU A 45 0.60 -9.95 4.08
N LEU A 46 -0.26 -9.10 4.64
CA LEU A 46 -0.02 -7.65 4.75
C LEU A 46 1.22 -7.33 5.59
N THR A 47 1.87 -6.22 5.26
CA THR A 47 3.10 -5.70 5.91
C THR A 47 2.81 -4.78 7.11
N ASP A 48 1.57 -4.72 7.57
CA ASP A 48 1.05 -3.74 8.53
C ASP A 48 1.10 -2.25 8.14
N ALA A 49 1.85 -1.90 7.10
CA ALA A 49 1.89 -0.55 6.55
C ALA A 49 0.65 -0.20 5.68
N VAL A 50 -0.14 -1.21 5.30
CA VAL A 50 -1.28 -1.06 4.39
C VAL A 50 -2.52 -1.70 5.00
N ARG A 51 -3.68 -1.04 4.83
CA ARG A 51 -5.01 -1.59 5.13
C ARG A 51 -5.93 -1.39 3.92
N PRO A 52 -6.41 -2.47 3.28
CA PRO A 52 -7.37 -2.37 2.18
C PRO A 52 -8.69 -1.73 2.60
N SER A 53 -9.46 -1.29 1.61
CA SER A 53 -10.83 -0.81 1.85
C SER A 53 -11.72 -1.91 2.41
N TYR A 54 -12.70 -1.54 3.23
CA TYR A 54 -13.64 -2.51 3.83
C TYR A 54 -14.39 -3.33 2.80
N ASN A 55 -14.80 -2.70 1.69
CA ASN A 55 -15.52 -3.35 0.60
C ASN A 55 -14.61 -4.16 -0.37
N LEU A 56 -13.30 -4.22 -0.12
CA LEU A 56 -12.32 -5.01 -0.85
C LEU A 56 -12.43 -4.93 -2.39
N GLN A 57 -12.60 -3.72 -2.94
CA GLN A 57 -12.63 -3.50 -4.39
C GLN A 57 -11.34 -3.98 -5.08
N VAL A 58 -10.22 -3.93 -4.36
CA VAL A 58 -8.92 -4.43 -4.80
C VAL A 58 -8.40 -5.40 -3.75
N VAL A 59 -8.21 -6.66 -4.16
CA VAL A 59 -7.64 -7.70 -3.29
C VAL A 59 -6.11 -7.65 -3.41
N PRO A 60 -5.36 -7.47 -2.31
CA PRO A 60 -3.90 -7.49 -2.32
C PRO A 60 -3.36 -8.81 -2.86
N ARG A 61 -2.37 -8.72 -3.75
CA ARG A 61 -1.69 -9.87 -4.36
C ARG A 61 -0.21 -9.58 -4.52
N GLN A 62 0.59 -10.64 -4.64
CA GLN A 62 1.99 -10.52 -4.99
C GLN A 62 2.13 -10.18 -6.48
N GLY A 63 3.15 -9.41 -6.83
CA GLY A 63 3.44 -9.07 -8.21
C GLY A 63 4.35 -7.86 -8.33
N TYR A 64 4.70 -7.51 -9.56
CA TYR A 64 5.51 -6.34 -9.86
C TYR A 64 5.08 -5.70 -11.17
N ARG A 65 5.47 -4.44 -11.35
CA ARG A 65 5.39 -3.75 -12.65
C ARG A 65 6.60 -2.85 -12.83
N HIS A 66 6.99 -2.64 -14.09
CA HIS A 66 7.91 -1.58 -14.45
C HIS A 66 7.15 -0.26 -14.47
N ASP A 67 7.77 0.77 -13.91
CA ASP A 67 7.23 2.11 -13.84
C ASP A 67 8.35 3.12 -14.08
N CYS A 68 8.01 4.40 -14.13
CA CYS A 68 8.98 5.47 -14.31
C CYS A 68 8.71 6.58 -13.31
N TYR A 69 9.70 6.88 -12.46
CA TYR A 69 9.66 8.09 -11.68
C TYR A 69 10.07 9.28 -12.56
N HIS A 70 9.26 10.33 -12.53
CA HIS A 70 9.51 11.57 -13.25
C HIS A 70 9.92 12.63 -12.24
N ASP A 71 11.18 13.07 -12.31
CA ASP A 71 11.66 14.19 -11.51
C ASP A 71 11.30 15.50 -12.22
N GLU A 72 10.42 16.29 -11.60
CA GLU A 72 9.98 17.58 -12.16
C GLU A 72 11.11 18.62 -12.20
N GLN A 73 12.10 18.53 -11.30
CA GLN A 73 13.19 19.50 -11.23
C GLN A 73 14.25 19.24 -12.30
N SER A 74 14.75 18.01 -12.40
CA SER A 74 15.78 17.65 -13.39
C SER A 74 15.21 17.28 -14.76
N ARG A 75 13.89 17.08 -14.88
CA ARG A 75 13.20 16.51 -16.05
C ARG A 75 13.72 15.11 -16.42
N THR A 76 14.35 14.42 -15.48
CA THR A 76 14.91 13.08 -15.68
C THR A 76 13.83 12.03 -15.46
N ARG A 77 13.95 10.95 -16.22
CA ARG A 77 13.11 9.76 -16.11
C ARG A 77 13.93 8.64 -15.50
N VAL A 78 13.59 8.25 -14.27
CA VAL A 78 14.28 7.19 -13.55
C VAL A 78 13.41 5.92 -13.62
N PRO A 79 13.88 4.84 -14.26
CA PRO A 79 13.18 3.57 -14.26
C PRO A 79 13.05 3.03 -12.83
N VAL A 80 11.86 2.56 -12.46
CA VAL A 80 11.61 1.96 -11.14
C VAL A 80 10.83 0.66 -11.28
N ILE A 81 10.99 -0.22 -10.29
CA ILE A 81 10.17 -1.43 -10.13
C ILE A 81 9.24 -1.18 -8.96
N MET A 82 7.93 -1.25 -9.22
CA MET A 82 6.91 -1.25 -8.18
C MET A 82 6.57 -2.70 -7.86
N ALA A 83 6.90 -3.17 -6.65
CA ALA A 83 6.66 -4.54 -6.20
C ALA A 83 5.67 -4.60 -5.03
N SER A 84 4.85 -5.65 -5.01
CA SER A 84 3.96 -6.03 -3.92
C SER A 84 4.36 -7.43 -3.47
N VAL A 85 4.78 -7.56 -2.22
CA VAL A 85 5.36 -8.80 -1.67
C VAL A 85 4.78 -9.04 -0.29
N SER A 86 4.51 -10.30 0.05
CA SER A 86 4.02 -10.65 1.38
C SER A 86 5.06 -10.31 2.45
N SER A 87 4.59 -9.88 3.62
CA SER A 87 5.43 -9.51 4.78
C SER A 87 6.67 -10.40 5.03
N PRO A 88 6.56 -11.74 5.12
CA PRO A 88 7.72 -12.60 5.41
C PRO A 88 8.78 -12.63 4.31
N LEU A 89 8.42 -12.24 3.08
CA LEU A 89 9.32 -12.26 1.91
C LEU A 89 9.83 -10.85 1.55
N LEU A 90 9.25 -9.79 2.16
CA LEU A 90 9.52 -8.41 1.76
C LEU A 90 11.00 -8.05 1.88
N PHE A 91 11.63 -8.43 2.99
CA PHE A 91 13.03 -8.10 3.25
C PHE A 91 13.98 -8.85 2.32
N GLU A 92 13.76 -10.15 2.12
CA GLU A 92 14.57 -10.97 1.22
C GLU A 92 14.51 -10.44 -0.22
N VAL A 93 13.29 -10.21 -0.75
CA VAL A 93 13.12 -9.65 -2.09
C VAL A 93 13.75 -8.26 -2.20
N PHE A 94 13.65 -7.42 -1.16
CA PHE A 94 14.32 -6.13 -1.15
C PHE A 94 15.84 -6.28 -1.28
N MET A 95 16.46 -7.19 -0.52
CA MET A 95 17.89 -7.44 -0.59
C MET A 95 18.32 -8.01 -1.95
N GLU A 96 17.57 -8.96 -2.52
CA GLU A 96 17.80 -9.50 -3.87
C GLU A 96 17.74 -8.40 -4.94
N LEU A 97 16.84 -7.43 -4.81
CA LEU A 97 16.72 -6.30 -5.74
C LEU A 97 17.86 -5.29 -5.64
N LEU A 98 18.68 -5.33 -4.58
CA LEU A 98 19.88 -4.50 -4.49
C LEU A 98 21.04 -5.07 -5.31
N GLU A 99 21.12 -6.39 -5.51
CA GLU A 99 22.23 -7.01 -6.24
C GLU A 99 22.41 -6.46 -7.67
N PRO A 100 21.34 -6.30 -8.48
CA PRO A 100 21.46 -5.75 -9.83
C PRO A 100 21.91 -4.29 -9.89
N LEU A 101 21.78 -3.53 -8.79
CA LEU A 101 22.20 -2.13 -8.74
C LEU A 101 23.74 -2.00 -8.68
N GLY A 102 24.44 -3.06 -8.29
CA GLY A 102 25.90 -3.08 -8.22
C GLY A 102 26.46 -2.18 -7.11
N MET A 103 27.76 -1.86 -7.20
CA MET A 103 28.52 -1.16 -6.15
C MET A 103 28.50 0.37 -6.27
N VAL A 104 27.74 0.94 -7.20
CA VAL A 104 27.89 2.35 -7.58
C VAL A 104 26.65 3.16 -7.18
N VAL A 105 26.86 4.05 -6.21
CA VAL A 105 26.01 5.21 -5.92
C VAL A 105 26.81 6.46 -6.25
#